data_AF-A0A368F9Z8-F1
#
_entry.id   AF-A0A368F9Z8-F1
#
_cell.length_a   1.000
_cell.length_b   1.000
_cell.length_c   1.000
_cell.angle_alpha   90.00
_cell.angle_beta   90.00
_cell.angle_gamma   90.00
#
_symmetry.space_group_name_H-M   'P 1'
#
loop_
_entity.id
_entity.type
_entity.pdbx_description
1 polymer ?
#
loop_
_entity_poly.entity_id
_entity_poly.type
_entity_poly.pdbx_seq_one_letter_code
_entity_poly.pdbx_strand_id
1 'polypeptide(L)'
;MAHEAMFNGWLMGIRTVFTDHSLFGFADASAILTNTLVLQYSLANVDRVICVSYTSKENTVLRGKLDPRKVFTIPNAIETRFFYPDPEQFYGNPTTIIFLGRLVYRKGADLLCAIIPKVTFSFWSSFEFL
;
A
#
# COMPACT_ATOMS: atom_id res chain seq x y z
N MET A 1 -14.05 -13.30 1.30
CA MET A 1 -15.15 -12.57 1.97
C MET A 1 -15.62 -11.36 1.15
N ALA A 2 -14.79 -10.36 0.84
CA ALA A 2 -15.25 -9.19 0.06
C ALA A 2 -15.80 -9.53 -1.35
N HIS A 3 -15.24 -10.54 -2.02
CA HIS A 3 -15.69 -10.98 -3.35
C HIS A 3 -17.09 -11.61 -3.35
N GLU A 4 -17.45 -12.33 -2.29
CA GLU A 4 -18.77 -12.96 -2.17
C GLU A 4 -19.86 -11.91 -1.91
N ALA A 5 -19.56 -10.91 -1.08
CA ALA A 5 -20.46 -9.77 -0.86
C ALA A 5 -20.71 -8.98 -2.15
N MET A 6 -19.67 -8.78 -2.98
CA MET A 6 -19.81 -8.15 -4.29
C MET A 6 -20.70 -8.95 -5.23
N PHE A 7 -20.51 -10.28 -5.29
CA PHE A 7 -21.33 -11.15 -6.13
C PHE A 7 -22.80 -11.17 -5.70
N ASN A 8 -23.06 -11.24 -4.39
CA ASN A 8 -24.42 -11.17 -3.86
C ASN A 8 -25.06 -9.78 -4.09
N GLY A 9 -24.31 -8.69 -3.90
CA GLY A 9 -24.79 -7.35 -4.20
C GLY A 9 -25.20 -7.17 -5.66
N TRP A 10 -24.40 -7.73 -6.58
CA TRP A 10 -24.74 -7.75 -8.00
C TRP A 10 -26.02 -8.57 -8.29
N LEU A 11 -26.16 -9.77 -7.70
CA LEU A 11 -27.38 -10.59 -7.83
C LEU A 11 -28.64 -9.87 -7.32
N MET A 12 -28.48 -9.00 -6.31
CA MET A 12 -29.56 -8.19 -5.76
C MET A 12 -29.81 -6.88 -6.54
N GLY A 13 -29.06 -6.61 -7.62
CA GLY A 13 -29.16 -5.38 -8.40
C GLY A 13 -28.63 -4.14 -7.68
N ILE A 14 -27.79 -4.32 -6.65
CA ILE A 14 -27.18 -3.24 -5.88
C ILE A 14 -25.88 -2.81 -6.55
N ARG A 15 -25.67 -1.49 -6.66
CA ARG A 15 -24.41 -0.96 -7.18
C ARG A 15 -23.26 -1.22 -6.22
N THR A 16 -22.16 -1.79 -6.72
CA THR A 16 -21.00 -2.19 -5.93
C THR A 16 -19.77 -1.37 -6.28
N VAL A 17 -19.00 -1.01 -5.25
CA VAL A 17 -17.71 -0.32 -5.40
C VAL A 17 -16.63 -1.14 -4.70
N PHE A 18 -15.57 -1.48 -5.43
CA PHE A 18 -14.43 -2.18 -4.87
C PHE A 18 -13.29 -1.21 -4.56
N THR A 19 -12.67 -1.33 -3.39
CA THR A 19 -11.53 -0.49 -2.99
C THR A 19 -10.26 -1.33 -2.88
N ASP A 20 -9.25 -1.02 -3.70
CA ASP A 20 -7.96 -1.69 -3.70
C ASP A 20 -6.91 -0.84 -2.99
N HIS A 21 -6.39 -1.39 -1.88
CA HIS A 21 -5.41 -0.76 -1.01
C HIS A 21 -4.04 -1.45 -1.04
N SER A 22 -3.89 -2.56 -1.78
CA SER A 22 -2.69 -3.38 -1.73
C SER A 22 -2.11 -3.63 -3.11
N LEU A 23 -0.81 -3.38 -3.24
CA LEU A 23 -0.03 -3.94 -4.33
C LEU A 23 0.15 -5.44 -4.04
N PHE A 24 -0.67 -6.26 -4.68
CA PHE A 24 -0.44 -7.69 -4.73
C PHE A 24 0.86 -7.95 -5.51
N GLY A 25 1.83 -8.57 -4.85
CA GLY A 25 3.14 -8.85 -5.44
C GLY A 25 3.02 -9.81 -6.63
N PHE A 26 3.87 -9.60 -7.63
CA PHE A 26 4.02 -10.48 -8.81
C PHE A 26 4.82 -11.77 -8.52
N ALA A 27 5.20 -12.01 -7.26
CA ALA A 27 6.24 -12.97 -6.93
C ALA A 27 5.77 -14.43 -6.72
N ASP A 28 4.46 -14.69 -6.59
CA ASP A 28 3.95 -16.06 -6.42
C ASP A 28 3.01 -16.45 -7.56
N ALA A 29 3.45 -17.37 -8.42
CA ALA A 29 2.71 -17.83 -9.60
C ALA A 29 1.35 -18.47 -9.24
N SER A 30 1.25 -19.15 -8.09
CA SER A 30 -0.02 -19.69 -7.58
C SER A 30 -0.97 -18.57 -7.14
N ALA A 31 -0.46 -17.55 -6.45
CA ALA A 31 -1.22 -16.37 -6.07
C ALA A 31 -1.61 -15.51 -7.28
N ILE A 32 -0.83 -15.52 -8.37
CA ILE A 32 -1.19 -14.86 -9.63
C ILE A 32 -2.34 -15.59 -10.31
N LEU A 33 -2.32 -16.91 -10.42
CA LEU A 33 -3.39 -17.66 -11.11
C LEU A 33 -4.72 -17.55 -10.35
N THR A 34 -4.68 -17.74 -9.02
CA THR A 34 -5.88 -17.67 -8.18
C THR A 34 -6.38 -16.22 -8.07
N ASN A 35 -5.53 -15.21 -7.89
CA ASN A 35 -5.99 -13.82 -7.89
C ASN A 35 -6.46 -13.38 -9.27
N THR A 36 -5.83 -13.78 -10.37
CA THR A 36 -6.23 -13.30 -11.71
C THR A 36 -7.60 -13.84 -12.07
N LEU A 37 -7.87 -15.12 -11.81
CA LEU A 37 -9.19 -15.72 -12.06
C LEU A 37 -10.25 -15.23 -11.08
N VAL A 38 -9.94 -15.17 -9.78
CA VAL A 38 -10.90 -14.70 -8.76
C VAL A 38 -11.17 -13.21 -8.93
N LEU A 39 -10.16 -12.37 -9.21
CA LEU A 39 -10.35 -10.94 -9.46
C LEU A 39 -11.10 -10.71 -10.77
N GLN A 40 -10.77 -11.41 -11.86
CA GLN A 40 -11.51 -11.26 -13.12
C GLN A 40 -12.97 -11.66 -12.95
N TYR A 41 -13.26 -12.78 -12.29
CA TYR A 41 -14.64 -13.22 -12.08
C TYR A 41 -15.40 -12.32 -11.10
N SER A 42 -14.78 -11.95 -9.98
CA SER A 42 -15.44 -11.17 -8.92
C SER A 42 -15.53 -9.67 -9.23
N LEU A 43 -14.63 -9.14 -10.05
CA LEU A 43 -14.63 -7.74 -10.48
C LEU A 43 -15.27 -7.54 -11.86
N ALA A 44 -15.56 -8.60 -12.63
CA ALA A 44 -16.27 -8.47 -13.91
C ALA A 44 -17.59 -7.69 -13.78
N ASN A 45 -18.29 -7.92 -12.67
CA ASN A 45 -19.61 -7.35 -12.39
C ASN A 45 -19.56 -6.10 -11.51
N VAL A 46 -18.38 -5.53 -11.23
CA VAL A 46 -18.29 -4.30 -10.42
C VAL A 46 -18.68 -3.08 -11.24
N ASP A 47 -19.39 -2.15 -10.62
CA ASP A 47 -19.71 -0.87 -11.26
C ASP A 47 -18.48 0.02 -11.33
N ARG A 48 -17.79 0.21 -10.20
CA ARG A 48 -16.63 1.09 -10.06
C ARG A 48 -15.56 0.50 -9.14
N VAL A 49 -14.31 0.87 -9.41
CA VAL A 49 -13.15 0.51 -8.57
C VAL A 49 -12.42 1.76 -8.13
N ILE A 50 -11.96 1.81 -6.88
CA ILE A 50 -11.14 2.87 -6.32
C ILE A 50 -9.80 2.27 -5.92
N CYS A 51 -8.71 2.83 -6.40
CA CYS A 51 -7.35 2.44 -6.05
C CYS A 51 -6.66 3.58 -5.28
N VAL A 52 -5.82 3.24 -4.30
CA VAL A 52 -5.12 4.25 -3.47
C VAL A 52 -3.96 4.97 -4.17
N SER A 53 -3.54 4.48 -5.34
CA SER A 53 -2.44 5.07 -6.11
C SER A 53 -2.60 4.78 -7.60
N TYR A 54 -1.94 5.55 -8.46
CA TYR A 54 -1.90 5.28 -9.90
C TYR A 54 -1.27 3.93 -10.22
N THR A 55 -0.21 3.56 -9.49
CA THR A 55 0.44 2.25 -9.63
C THR A 55 -0.50 1.11 -9.25
N SER A 56 -1.30 1.28 -8.19
CA SER A 56 -2.34 0.32 -7.83
C SER A 56 -3.38 0.23 -8.94
N LYS A 57 -3.87 1.37 -9.47
CA LYS A 57 -4.81 1.39 -10.60
C LYS A 57 -4.30 0.62 -11.81
N GLU A 58 -3.06 0.85 -12.22
CA GLU A 58 -2.45 0.11 -13.33
C GLU A 58 -2.40 -1.39 -13.06
N ASN A 59 -1.98 -1.79 -11.84
CA ASN A 59 -1.93 -3.20 -11.43
C ASN A 59 -3.32 -3.86 -11.48
N THR A 60 -4.35 -3.19 -10.95
CA THR A 60 -5.72 -3.69 -10.90
C THR A 60 -6.34 -3.77 -12.30
N VAL A 61 -6.12 -2.77 -13.16
CA VAL A 61 -6.59 -2.77 -14.56
C VAL A 61 -5.98 -3.91 -15.34
N LEU A 62 -4.65 -4.09 -15.24
CA LEU A 62 -3.94 -5.14 -15.96
C LEU A 62 -4.35 -6.55 -15.52
N ARG A 63 -4.55 -6.77 -14.21
CA ARG A 63 -4.90 -8.09 -13.67
C ARG A 63 -6.37 -8.42 -13.84
N GLY A 64 -7.24 -7.46 -13.56
CA GLY A 64 -8.69 -7.62 -13.63
C GLY A 64 -9.26 -7.51 -15.05
N LYS A 65 -8.44 -7.11 -16.05
CA LYS A 65 -8.90 -6.80 -17.42
C LYS A 65 -10.11 -5.86 -17.42
N LEU A 66 -10.11 -4.90 -16.49
CA LEU A 66 -11.20 -3.95 -16.31
C LEU A 66 -11.06 -2.77 -17.27
N ASP A 67 -12.18 -2.18 -17.68
CA ASP A 67 -12.17 -0.91 -18.40
C ASP A 67 -11.55 0.19 -17.51
N PRO A 68 -10.45 0.84 -17.94
CA PRO A 68 -9.81 1.93 -17.20
C PRO A 68 -10.77 3.07 -16.81
N ARG A 69 -11.88 3.26 -17.54
CA ARG A 69 -12.92 4.26 -17.25
C ARG A 69 -13.75 3.93 -16.00
N LYS A 70 -13.75 2.67 -15.56
CA LYS A 70 -14.41 2.23 -14.32
C LYS A 70 -13.51 2.35 -13.09
N VAL A 71 -12.20 2.56 -13.27
CA VAL A 71 -11.21 2.58 -12.19
C VAL A 71 -10.76 4.00 -11.90
N PHE A 72 -10.92 4.43 -10.66
CA PHE A 72 -10.51 5.75 -10.16
C PHE A 72 -9.39 5.63 -9.15
N THR A 73 -8.62 6.71 -9.00
CA THR A 73 -7.57 6.79 -7.99
C THR A 73 -7.98 7.80 -6.93
N ILE A 74 -8.07 7.36 -5.67
CA ILE A 74 -8.30 8.24 -4.52
C ILE A 74 -7.21 7.92 -3.49
N PRO A 75 -6.20 8.78 -3.30
CA PRO A 75 -5.13 8.52 -2.34
C PRO A 75 -5.67 8.50 -0.92
N ASN A 76 -5.02 7.71 -0.06
CA ASN A 76 -5.31 7.74 1.38
C ASN A 76 -5.04 9.14 1.93
N ALA A 77 -5.99 9.70 2.65
CA ALA A 77 -5.85 10.99 3.29
C ALA A 77 -5.12 10.85 4.64
N ILE A 78 -4.31 11.85 4.98
CA ILE A 78 -3.74 12.04 6.31
C ILE A 78 -4.15 13.41 6.83
N GLU A 79 -4.47 13.50 8.13
CA GLU A 79 -4.73 14.79 8.76
C GLU A 79 -3.40 15.43 9.16
N THR A 80 -2.96 16.43 8.39
CA THR A 80 -1.64 17.07 8.53
C THR A 80 -1.43 17.72 9.90
N ARG A 81 -2.50 18.15 10.58
CA ARG A 81 -2.44 18.79 11.90
C ARG A 81 -1.79 17.91 12.96
N PHE A 82 -1.91 16.59 12.86
CA PHE A 82 -1.28 15.65 13.79
C PHE A 82 0.20 15.38 13.47
N PHE A 83 0.71 15.85 12.33
CA PHE A 83 2.07 15.56 11.86
C PHE A 83 2.97 16.81 11.78
N TYR A 84 2.57 17.92 12.42
CA TYR A 84 3.46 19.06 12.60
C TYR A 84 4.36 18.83 13.82
N PRO A 85 5.69 18.79 13.65
CA PRO A 85 6.59 18.71 14.78
C PRO A 85 6.55 20.02 15.57
N ASP A 86 6.70 19.91 16.89
CA ASP A 86 6.96 21.06 17.74
C ASP A 86 8.34 21.67 17.36
N PRO A 87 8.39 22.93 16.88
CA PRO A 87 9.64 23.55 16.44
C PRO A 87 10.72 23.59 17.52
N GLU A 88 10.35 23.79 18.79
CA GLU A 88 11.33 23.86 19.88
C GLU A 88 11.96 22.50 20.14
N GLN A 89 11.17 21.43 20.07
CA GLN A 89 11.66 20.05 20.19
C GLN A 89 12.47 19.62 18.96
N PHE A 90 12.17 20.16 17.78
CA PHE A 90 12.87 19.79 16.54
C PHE A 90 14.27 20.41 16.44
N TYR A 91 14.41 21.71 16.76
CA TYR A 91 15.69 22.41 16.67
C TYR A 91 16.55 22.33 17.93
N GLY A 92 15.95 22.01 19.09
CA GLY A 92 16.65 21.92 20.38
C GLY A 92 17.31 20.57 20.68
N ASN A 93 17.01 19.54 19.89
CA ASN A 93 17.47 18.16 20.12
C ASN A 93 18.40 17.66 19.01
N PRO A 94 19.27 16.66 19.30
CA PRO A 94 20.05 16.00 18.26
C PRO A 94 19.15 15.30 17.25
N THR A 95 19.56 15.32 15.98
CA THR A 95 18.84 14.67 14.88
C THR A 95 18.66 13.18 15.14
N THR A 96 17.41 12.76 15.36
CA THR A 96 17.07 11.35 15.60
C THR A 96 16.51 10.72 14.33
N ILE A 97 17.14 9.63 13.86
CA ILE A 97 16.66 8.86 12.71
C ILE A 97 15.82 7.70 13.24
N ILE A 98 14.53 7.69 12.89
CA ILE A 98 13.59 6.66 13.35
C ILE A 98 13.12 5.82 12.17
N PHE A 99 13.20 4.50 12.31
CA PHE A 99 12.54 3.56 11.41
C PHE A 99 11.32 2.95 12.10
N LEU A 100 10.13 3.19 11.55
CA LEU A 100 8.87 2.61 12.03
C LEU A 100 8.27 1.72 10.94
N GLY A 101 8.26 0.42 11.18
CA GLY A 101 7.67 -0.53 10.24
C GLY A 101 7.62 -1.95 10.78
N ARG A 102 6.69 -2.75 10.23
CA ARG A 102 6.72 -4.21 10.41
C ARG A 102 7.97 -4.77 9.75
N LEU A 103 8.68 -5.68 10.44
CA LEU A 103 9.81 -6.44 9.89
C LEU A 103 9.30 -7.48 8.89
N VAL A 104 9.13 -7.06 7.64
CA VAL A 104 8.72 -7.93 6.53
C VAL A 104 9.73 -7.74 5.40
N TYR A 105 10.20 -8.84 4.81
CA TYR A 105 11.23 -8.83 3.76
C TYR A 105 10.93 -7.83 2.62
N ARG A 106 9.70 -7.83 2.11
CA ARG A 106 9.22 -6.88 1.08
C ARG A 106 9.24 -5.39 1.47
N LYS A 107 9.55 -5.06 2.72
CA LYS A 107 9.74 -3.68 3.21
C LYS A 107 11.21 -3.27 3.29
N GLY A 108 12.15 -4.12 2.86
CA GLY A 108 13.56 -3.78 2.77
C GLY A 108 14.28 -3.74 4.12
N ALA A 109 13.87 -4.58 5.09
CA ALA A 109 14.50 -4.64 6.42
C ALA A 109 15.99 -5.06 6.34
N ASP A 110 16.33 -5.89 5.36
CA ASP A 110 17.68 -6.29 4.99
C ASP A 110 18.53 -5.10 4.49
N LEU A 111 17.95 -4.25 3.65
CA LEU A 111 18.60 -3.03 3.18
C LEU A 111 18.84 -2.05 4.33
N LEU A 112 17.91 -1.97 5.28
CA LEU A 112 18.03 -1.11 6.46
C LEU A 112 19.25 -1.48 7.31
N CYS A 113 19.45 -2.78 7.59
CA CYS A 113 20.62 -3.29 8.31
C CYS A 113 21.94 -2.94 7.60
N ALA A 114 21.96 -2.92 6.27
CA ALA A 114 23.16 -2.59 5.49
C ALA A 114 23.46 -1.08 5.46
N ILE A 115 22.43 -0.22 5.57
CA ILE A 115 22.57 1.23 5.43
C ILE A 115 22.88 1.91 6.78
N ILE A 116 22.28 1.45 7.88
CA ILE A 116 22.50 2.03 9.23
C ILE A 116 24.00 2.27 9.51
N PRO A 117 24.89 1.28 9.45
CA PRO A 117 26.31 1.49 9.78
C PRO A 117 27.01 2.48 8.84
N LYS A 118 26.57 2.63 7.58
CA LYS A 118 27.15 3.58 6.63
C LYS A 118 26.74 5.03 6.97
N VAL A 119 25.48 5.22 7.35
CA VAL A 119 24.95 6.55 7.71
C VAL A 119 25.53 7.01 9.04
N THR A 120 25.66 6.10 10.02
CA THR A 120 26.21 6.44 11.33
C THR A 120 27.70 6.74 11.27
N PHE A 121 28.50 5.91 10.57
CA PHE A 121 29.94 6.14 10.44
C PHE A 121 30.29 7.45 9.71
N SER A 122 29.47 7.88 8.75
CA SER A 122 29.72 9.10 7.99
C SER A 122 29.30 10.38 8.74
N PHE A 123 28.49 10.29 9.79
CA PHE A 123 27.91 11.47 10.44
C PHE A 123 28.10 11.56 11.97
N TRP A 124 28.26 10.46 12.74
CA TRP A 124 28.26 10.52 14.22
C TRP A 124 29.10 9.42 14.91
N SER A 125 29.93 9.82 15.90
CA SER A 125 30.76 8.92 16.73
C SER A 125 30.07 8.35 17.99
N SER A 126 28.82 8.69 18.27
CA SER A 126 28.07 8.14 19.41
C SER A 126 26.65 7.82 18.98
N PHE A 127 26.33 6.53 18.93
CA PHE A 127 25.03 6.02 18.51
C PHE A 127 24.46 5.16 19.64
N GLU A 128 23.30 5.54 20.16
CA GLU A 128 22.52 4.74 21.11
C GLU A 128 21.28 4.19 20.39
N PHE A 129 21.06 2.88 20.49
CA PHE A 129 19.80 2.27 20.08
C PHE A 129 18.78 2.48 21.22
N LEU A 130 17.71 3.21 20.92
CA LEU A 130 16.49 3.30 21.73
C LEU A 130 15.42 2.35 21.18
#